data_AF-A0A4Q3NCA1-F1
#
_entry.id   AF-A0A4Q3NCA1-F1
#
_cell.length_a   1.000
_cell.length_b   1.000
_cell.length_c   1.000
_cell.angle_alpha   90.00
_cell.angle_beta   90.00
_cell.angle_gamma   90.00
#
_symmetry.space_group_name_H-M   'P 1'
#
loop_
_entity.id
_entity.type
_entity.pdbx_description
1 polymer ?
#
loop_
_entity_poly.entity_id
_entity_poly.type
_entity_poly.pdbx_seq_one_letter_code
_entity_poly.pdbx_strand_id
1 'polypeptide(L)' 'MGLSTHVLDTMHGAPAAGMAVELYTTQGQEATLVKRFVLNA' A
#
# COMPACT_ATOMS: atom_id res chain seq x y z
N MET A 1 -14.16 -10.71 -2.71
CA MET A 1 -13.57 -9.65 -3.57
C MET A 1 -12.35 -9.10 -2.85
N GLY A 2 -11.25 -8.81 -3.55
CA GLY A 2 -9.98 -8.38 -2.94
C GLY A 2 -9.74 -6.87 -3.04
N LEU A 3 -8.90 -6.32 -2.16
CA LEU A 3 -8.45 -4.93 -2.19
C LEU A 3 -7.18 -4.81 -3.05
N SER A 4 -7.13 -3.82 -3.94
CA SER A 4 -5.96 -3.48 -4.77
C SER A 4 -5.47 -2.06 -4.46
N THR A 5 -4.22 -1.77 -4.80
CA THR A 5 -3.59 -0.46 -4.63
C THR A 5 -2.50 -0.28 -5.67
N HIS A 6 -2.41 0.93 -6.23
CA HIS A 6 -1.35 1.38 -7.12
C HIS A 6 -0.90 2.76 -6.67
N VAL A 7 0.41 3.02 -6.70
CA VAL A 7 0.99 4.32 -6.35
C VAL A 7 1.77 4.84 -7.54
N LEU A 8 1.56 6.11 -7.87
CA LEU A 8 2.25 6.82 -8.94
C LEU A 8 3.35 7.69 -8.33
N ASP A 9 4.58 7.53 -8.82
CA ASP A 9 5.62 8.54 -8.64
C ASP A 9 5.37 9.68 -9.64
N THR A 10 4.94 10.83 -9.12
CA THR A 10 4.61 11.99 -9.95
C THR A 10 5.83 12.76 -10.45
N MET A 11 7.01 12.59 -9.83
CA MET A 11 8.25 13.21 -10.30
C MET A 11 8.75 12.55 -11.59
N HIS A 12 8.59 11.23 -11.70
CA HIS A 12 9.04 10.45 -12.86
C HIS A 12 7.91 10.02 -13.81
N GLY A 13 6.64 10.18 -13.41
CA GLY A 13 5.49 9.78 -14.22
C GLY A 13 5.36 8.26 -14.39
N ALA A 14 5.84 7.48 -13.42
CA ALA A 14 5.92 6.02 -13.48
C ALA A 14 5.41 5.36 -12.17
N PRO A 15 5.06 4.06 -12.18
CA PRO A 15 4.69 3.35 -10.96
C PRO A 15 5.78 3.42 -9.89
N ALA A 16 5.37 3.57 -8.63
CA ALA A 16 6.29 3.58 -7.49
C ALA A 16 6.76 2.16 -7.12
N ALA A 17 7.44 1.50 -8.05
CA ALA A 17 7.94 0.14 -7.89
C ALA A 17 8.86 0.00 -6.66
N GLY A 18 8.69 -1.08 -5.90
CA GLY A 18 9.49 -1.35 -4.70
C GLY A 18 9.05 -0.60 -3.44
N MET A 19 8.03 0.26 -3.52
CA MET A 19 7.46 0.92 -2.34
C MET A 19 6.85 -0.11 -1.38
N ALA A 20 7.23 -0.04 -0.10
CA ALA A 20 6.61 -0.83 0.96
C ALA A 20 5.23 -0.27 1.32
N VAL A 21 4.23 -1.14 1.37
CA VAL A 21 2.84 -0.81 1.69
C VAL A 21 2.33 -1.73 2.80
N GLU A 22 1.59 -1.14 3.73
CA GLU A 22 0.95 -1.82 4.84
C GLU A 22 -0.54 -1.50 4.88
N LEU A 23 -1.36 -2.54 4.98
CA LEU A 23 -2.80 -2.44 5.18
C LEU A 23 -3.11 -2.71 6.64
N TYR A 24 -3.82 -1.78 7.28
CA TYR A 24 -4.31 -1.91 8.65
C TYR A 24 -5.84 -1.97 8.68
N THR A 25 -6.38 -2.70 9.65
CA THR A 25 -7.76 -2.51 10.11
C THR A 25 -7.74 -1.70 11.40
N THR A 26 -8.68 -0.78 11.56
CA THR A 26 -8.74 0.14 12.71
C THR A 26 -9.99 -0.14 13.53
N GLN A 27 -9.83 -0.25 14.84
CA GLN A 27 -10.94 -0.32 15.81
C GLN A 27 -10.72 0.71 16.91
N GLY A 28 -11.53 1.77 16.91
CA GLY A 28 -11.32 2.91 17.81
C GLY A 28 -9.94 3.54 17.58
N GLN A 29 -9.06 3.47 18.59
CA GLN A 29 -7.68 3.98 18.53
C GLN A 29 -6.64 2.90 18.21
N GLU A 30 -7.05 1.65 18.02
CA GLU A 30 -6.15 0.54 17.72
C GLU A 30 -6.07 0.29 16.21
N ALA A 31 -4.86 0.06 15.70
CA ALA A 31 -4.60 -0.33 14.33
C ALA A 31 -3.89 -1.69 14.30
N THR A 32 -4.51 -2.69 13.67
CA THR A 32 -3.94 -4.04 13.53
C THR A 32 -3.48 -4.25 12.09
N LEU A 33 -2.22 -4.66 11.90
CA LEU A 33 -1.67 -4.96 10.58
C LEU A 33 -2.38 -6.19 9.98
N VAL A 34 -2.92 -6.02 8.77
CA VAL A 34 -3.59 -7.07 7.99
C VAL A 34 -2.65 -7.64 6.94
N LYS A 35 -1.89 -6.78 6.25
CA LYS A 35 -0.99 -7.21 5.17
C LYS A 35 0.17 -6.23 4.97
N ARG A 36 1.36 -6.76 4.68
CA ARG A 36 2.52 -5.99 4.20
C ARG A 36 2.99 -6.56 2.87
N PHE A 37 3.31 -5.69 1.91
CA PHE A 37 3.83 -6.07 0.61
C PHE A 37 4.65 -4.95 -0.02
N VAL A 38 5.39 -5.27 -1.07
CA VAL A 38 6.08 -4.29 -1.92
C VAL A 38 5.35 -4.16 -3.25
N LEU A 39 5.26 -2.94 -3.78
CA LEU A 39 4.63 -2.72 -5.08
C LEU A 39 5.48 -3.29 -6.22
N ASN A 40 4.81 -3.84 -7.22
CA ASN A 40 5.40 -4.24 -8.49
C ASN A 40 5.60 -3.01 -9.40
N ALA A 41 6.37 -3.22 -10.48
CA ALA A 41 6.48 -2.26 -11.58
C ALA A 41 5.24 -2.31 -12.48
#